data_AF-A0AAN9GHP7-F1
#
_entry.id   AF-A0AAN9GHP7-F1
#
_cell.length_a   1.000
_cell.length_b   1.000
_cell.length_c   1.000
_cell.angle_alpha   90.00
_cell.angle_beta   90.00
_cell.angle_gamma   90.00
#
_symmetry.space_group_name_H-M   'P 1'
#
loop_
_entity.id
_entity.type
_entity.pdbx_description
1 polymer ?
#
loop_
_entity_poly.entity_id
_entity_poly.type
_entity_poly.pdbx_seq_one_letter_code
_entity_poly.pdbx_strand_id
1 'polypeptide(L)'
;MSVSSTKPKISPTSSQELTDRQFVIICSEKQARVMSLPSQTCAYKQKITETSFVVRAEIVAIRDTVCMMCYIANGHIMAFSLPSLKPLYDEDFLPLTDYRVARTFCFSNNGHALYLCSPTEVQKITYSADIAENLSEMLGDLFLPCDTPEAPKQGFFKNLFGGGTSNLDREELFGEMSGKASKGLAKHIPGSGGVQNLQQQAGAVGGEFARTRLLVTERGERLGELDDSSARMMNQSENFAQAAHHIMLKYKDKKWYQF
;
A
#
# COMPACT_ATOMS: atom_id res chain seq x y z
N MET A 1 -40.44 77.91 7.95
CA MET A 1 -40.75 76.73 7.11
C MET A 1 -39.48 75.89 6.98
N SER A 2 -39.40 74.78 7.70
CA SER A 2 -38.29 73.82 7.59
C SER A 2 -38.85 72.58 6.90
N VAL A 3 -38.34 72.26 5.72
CA VAL A 3 -38.75 71.07 4.96
C VAL A 3 -37.80 69.94 5.33
N SER A 4 -38.26 69.05 6.22
CA SER A 4 -37.58 67.81 6.57
C SER A 4 -37.78 66.79 5.44
N SER A 5 -36.69 66.42 4.76
CA SER A 5 -36.66 65.36 3.76
C SER A 5 -36.71 63.99 4.46
N THR A 6 -37.90 63.39 4.55
CA THR A 6 -38.07 61.99 4.95
C THR A 6 -37.74 61.07 3.76
N LYS A 7 -36.55 60.45 3.77
CA LYS A 7 -36.27 59.31 2.88
C LYS A 7 -37.12 58.10 3.34
N PRO A 8 -37.82 57.39 2.43
CA PRO A 8 -38.57 56.20 2.81
C PRO A 8 -37.59 55.11 3.27
N LYS A 9 -37.83 54.54 4.45
CA LYS A 9 -37.16 53.32 4.91
C LYS A 9 -37.60 52.18 3.99
N ILE A 10 -36.68 51.72 3.15
CA ILE A 10 -36.85 50.51 2.35
C ILE A 10 -36.89 49.35 3.36
N SER A 11 -38.06 48.76 3.56
CA SER A 11 -38.21 47.48 4.23
C SER A 11 -37.44 46.44 3.44
N PRO A 12 -36.50 45.67 4.03
CA PRO A 12 -35.90 44.56 3.31
C PRO A 12 -37.01 43.55 3.03
N THR A 13 -37.27 43.34 1.74
CA THR A 13 -38.14 42.30 1.20
C THR A 13 -37.81 40.99 1.89
N SER A 14 -38.83 40.33 2.43
CA SER A 14 -38.73 38.97 2.96
C SER A 14 -38.21 38.06 1.86
N SER A 15 -36.90 37.80 1.85
CA SER A 15 -36.38 36.57 1.30
C SER A 15 -37.18 35.44 1.94
N GLN A 16 -37.79 34.59 1.13
CA GLN A 16 -38.28 33.29 1.58
C GLN A 16 -37.04 32.53 2.08
N GLU A 17 -36.67 32.78 3.33
CA GLU A 17 -35.71 31.97 4.06
C GLU A 17 -36.36 30.59 4.12
N LEU A 18 -35.91 29.69 3.25
CA LEU A 18 -35.86 28.27 3.59
C LEU A 18 -35.29 28.25 5.00
N THR A 19 -36.15 28.04 6.00
CA THR A 19 -35.74 27.95 7.39
C THR A 19 -34.89 26.69 7.50
N ASP A 20 -33.61 26.84 7.19
CA ASP A 20 -32.65 25.76 7.19
C ASP A 20 -32.54 25.31 8.64
N ARG A 21 -33.20 24.19 8.96
CA ARG A 21 -33.20 23.65 10.33
C ARG A 21 -31.82 23.05 10.56
N GLN A 22 -30.93 23.88 11.08
CA GLN A 22 -29.58 23.47 11.40
C GLN A 22 -29.55 22.76 12.75
N PHE A 23 -28.74 21.72 12.84
CA PHE A 23 -28.55 20.95 14.06
C PHE A 23 -27.08 20.89 14.42
N VAL A 24 -26.80 20.93 15.73
CA VAL A 24 -25.51 20.60 16.31
C VAL A 24 -25.64 19.31 17.07
N ILE A 25 -24.76 18.36 16.81
CA ILE A 25 -24.70 17.09 17.54
C ILE A 25 -23.55 17.19 18.54
N ILE A 26 -23.86 16.96 19.81
CA ILE A 26 -22.89 16.93 20.90
C ILE A 26 -22.85 15.52 21.45
N CYS A 27 -21.72 14.84 21.26
CA CYS A 27 -21.47 13.53 21.85
C CYS A 27 -20.54 13.68 23.06
N SER A 28 -20.99 13.22 24.22
CA SER A 28 -20.15 13.03 25.40
C SER A 28 -19.72 11.56 25.50
N GLU A 29 -18.94 11.23 26.52
CA GLU A 29 -18.50 9.85 26.79
C GLU A 29 -19.64 8.84 26.99
N LYS A 30 -20.86 9.28 27.30
CA LYS A 30 -21.99 8.39 27.69
C LYS A 30 -23.28 8.64 26.90
N GLN A 31 -23.42 9.80 26.27
CA GLN A 31 -24.68 10.21 25.63
C GLN A 31 -24.40 11.13 24.44
N ALA A 32 -25.29 11.12 23.45
CA ALA A 32 -25.34 12.13 22.40
C ALA A 32 -26.62 12.96 22.52
N ARG A 33 -26.53 14.22 22.08
CA ARG A 33 -27.65 15.15 22.00
C ARG A 33 -27.63 15.88 20.67
N VAL A 34 -28.82 16.12 20.13
CA VAL A 34 -29.00 16.96 18.94
C VAL A 34 -29.72 18.24 19.35
N MET A 35 -29.06 19.36 19.12
CA MET A 35 -29.51 20.70 19.47
C MET A 35 -29.93 21.41 18.20
N SER A 36 -31.18 21.89 18.14
CA SER A 36 -31.64 22.73 17.03
C SER A 36 -31.03 24.12 17.15
N LEU A 37 -30.59 24.71 16.05
CA LEU A 37 -30.14 26.09 15.97
C LEU A 37 -31.21 26.98 15.30
N PRO A 38 -31.27 28.28 15.66
CA PRO A 38 -30.50 28.94 16.71
C PRO A 38 -31.09 28.75 18.12
N SER A 39 -32.24 28.05 18.26
CA SER A 39 -32.99 27.94 19.52
C SER A 39 -32.23 27.25 20.66
N GLN A 40 -31.18 26.49 20.35
CA GLN A 40 -30.43 25.65 21.29
C GLN A 40 -31.33 24.68 22.07
N THR A 41 -32.48 24.31 21.49
CA THR A 41 -33.38 23.33 22.09
C THR A 41 -32.88 21.93 21.79
N CYS A 42 -32.71 21.10 22.82
CA CYS A 42 -32.36 19.69 22.67
C CYS A 42 -33.54 18.93 22.04
N ALA A 43 -33.45 18.65 20.73
CA ALA A 43 -34.47 17.93 19.99
C ALA A 43 -34.43 16.42 20.24
N TYR A 44 -33.21 15.86 20.35
CA TYR A 44 -33.00 14.43 20.57
C TYR A 44 -31.89 14.20 21.59
N LYS A 45 -32.02 13.12 22.37
CA LYS A 45 -31.04 12.69 23.36
C LYS A 45 -31.01 11.16 23.39
N GLN A 46 -29.82 10.58 23.27
CA GLN A 46 -29.62 9.15 23.32
C GLN A 46 -28.50 8.82 24.30
N LYS A 47 -28.72 7.81 25.14
CA LYS A 47 -27.67 7.19 25.96
C LYS A 47 -26.94 6.18 25.09
N ILE A 48 -25.62 6.33 24.96
CA ILE A 48 -24.79 5.47 24.10
C ILE A 48 -24.29 4.27 24.91
N THR A 49 -23.78 4.51 26.12
CA THR A 49 -23.23 3.44 26.96
C THR A 49 -23.39 3.77 28.45
N GLU A 50 -23.52 2.73 29.27
CA GLU A 50 -23.64 2.80 30.73
C GLU A 50 -22.31 2.55 31.42
N THR A 51 -21.71 1.40 31.13
CA THR A 51 -20.56 0.85 31.84
C THR A 51 -19.23 1.18 31.18
N SER A 52 -19.23 1.68 29.94
CA SER A 52 -18.02 2.04 29.17
C SER A 52 -18.06 3.50 28.71
N PHE A 53 -17.17 3.96 27.83
CA PHE A 53 -17.17 5.34 27.34
C PHE A 53 -16.92 5.42 25.83
N VAL A 54 -17.48 6.43 25.18
CA VAL A 54 -17.26 6.72 23.76
C VAL A 54 -15.83 7.25 23.58
N VAL A 55 -15.03 6.54 22.76
CA VAL A 55 -13.65 6.90 22.42
C VAL A 55 -13.63 7.86 21.23
N ARG A 56 -14.47 7.57 20.23
CA ARG A 56 -14.57 8.36 19.00
C ARG A 56 -16.03 8.46 18.57
N ALA A 57 -16.44 9.65 18.14
CA ALA A 57 -17.73 9.86 17.50
C ALA A 57 -17.55 10.75 16.27
N GLU A 58 -18.07 10.33 15.13
CA GLU A 58 -17.95 11.05 13.85
C GLU A 58 -19.25 10.97 13.07
N ILE A 59 -19.56 12.03 12.32
CA ILE A 59 -20.64 12.02 11.34
C ILE A 59 -20.04 11.53 10.04
N VAL A 60 -20.61 10.47 9.48
CA VAL A 60 -20.16 9.90 8.21
C VAL A 60 -21.31 9.87 7.22
N ALA A 61 -20.97 10.02 5.95
CA ALA A 61 -21.87 9.75 4.85
C ALA A 61 -21.77 8.27 4.45
N ILE A 62 -22.91 7.58 4.37
CA ILE A 62 -23.02 6.23 3.84
C ILE A 62 -24.08 6.27 2.74
N ARG A 63 -23.66 6.02 1.49
CA ARG A 63 -24.48 6.24 0.29
C ARG A 63 -25.04 7.67 0.28
N ASP A 64 -26.35 7.83 0.14
CA ASP A 64 -27.03 9.13 0.09
C ASP A 64 -27.53 9.61 1.47
N THR A 65 -27.02 9.05 2.56
CA THR A 65 -27.48 9.35 3.93
C THR A 65 -26.32 9.66 4.85
N VAL A 66 -26.62 10.34 5.97
CA VAL A 66 -25.66 10.61 7.04
C VAL A 66 -26.08 9.96 8.34
N CYS A 67 -25.10 9.43 9.07
CA CYS A 67 -25.30 8.86 10.40
C CYS A 67 -24.16 9.28 11.32
N MET A 68 -24.38 9.13 12.63
CA MET A 68 -23.34 9.28 13.63
C MET A 68 -22.79 7.89 13.97
N MET A 69 -21.48 7.70 13.78
CA MET A 69 -20.76 6.51 14.21
C MET A 69 -20.12 6.75 15.57
N CYS A 70 -20.09 5.73 16.41
CA CYS A 70 -19.41 5.75 17.70
C CYS A 70 -18.55 4.50 17.86
N TYR A 71 -17.30 4.68 18.27
CA TYR A 71 -16.44 3.60 18.77
C TYR A 71 -16.36 3.71 20.29
N ILE A 72 -16.69 2.63 20.99
CA ILE A 72 -16.80 2.58 22.45
C ILE A 72 -15.63 1.77 23.01
N ALA A 73 -15.13 2.15 24.19
CA ALA A 73 -13.94 1.52 24.79
C ALA A 73 -14.10 0.02 25.10
N ASN A 74 -15.33 -0.49 25.19
CA ASN A 74 -15.60 -1.93 25.32
C ASN A 74 -15.47 -2.69 23.98
N GLY A 75 -15.27 -1.97 22.87
CA GLY A 75 -14.99 -2.53 21.56
C GLY A 75 -16.14 -2.49 20.57
N HIS A 76 -17.29 -1.98 20.96
CA HIS A 76 -18.44 -1.87 20.07
C HIS A 76 -18.29 -0.71 19.09
N ILE A 77 -18.73 -0.94 17.85
CA ILE A 77 -19.00 0.11 16.88
C ILE A 77 -20.53 0.25 16.76
N MET A 78 -21.03 1.43 17.07
CA MET A 78 -22.46 1.74 16.98
C MET A 78 -22.72 2.81 15.92
N ALA A 79 -23.86 2.71 15.23
CA ALA A 79 -24.35 3.75 14.34
C ALA A 79 -25.72 4.27 14.81
N PHE A 80 -25.91 5.58 14.71
CA PHE A 80 -27.17 6.25 15.05
C PHE A 80 -27.66 7.10 13.88
N SER A 81 -28.95 7.01 13.57
CA SER A 81 -29.59 7.87 12.57
C SER A 81 -29.56 9.33 12.98
N LEU A 82 -29.50 10.23 12.00
CA LEU A 82 -29.60 11.66 12.22
C LEU A 82 -30.88 12.23 11.57
N PRO A 83 -31.52 13.24 12.20
CA PRO A 83 -31.18 13.84 13.50
C PRO A 83 -31.68 13.02 14.72
N SER A 84 -32.45 11.95 14.50
CA SER A 84 -33.26 11.34 15.58
C SER A 84 -32.50 10.50 16.62
N LEU A 85 -31.22 10.22 16.41
CA LEU A 85 -30.37 9.36 17.24
C LEU A 85 -30.92 7.94 17.48
N LYS A 86 -31.77 7.42 16.59
CA LYS A 86 -32.20 6.01 16.67
C LYS A 86 -31.02 5.10 16.34
N PRO A 87 -30.72 4.06 17.17
CA PRO A 87 -29.72 3.05 16.83
C PRO A 87 -30.03 2.38 15.49
N LEU A 88 -29.01 2.21 14.67
CA LEU A 88 -29.08 1.55 13.36
C LEU A 88 -28.23 0.29 13.29
N TYR A 89 -27.13 0.27 14.05
CA TYR A 89 -26.10 -0.76 14.01
C TYR A 89 -25.40 -0.79 15.37
N ASP A 90 -25.06 -1.98 15.83
CA ASP A 90 -24.27 -2.22 17.03
C ASP A 90 -23.59 -3.58 16.86
N GLU A 91 -22.29 -3.58 16.64
CA GLU A 91 -21.50 -4.80 16.44
C GLU A 91 -20.22 -4.77 17.27
N ASP A 92 -19.85 -5.96 17.75
CA ASP A 92 -18.59 -6.22 18.41
C ASP A 92 -17.43 -6.11 17.41
N PHE A 93 -16.42 -5.29 17.74
CA PHE A 93 -15.24 -5.13 16.91
C PHE A 93 -13.95 -5.48 17.64
N LEU A 94 -13.41 -4.55 18.44
CA LEU A 94 -12.12 -4.72 19.11
C LEU A 94 -12.13 -3.92 20.40
N PRO A 95 -12.10 -4.55 21.59
CA PRO A 95 -12.03 -3.81 22.84
C PRO A 95 -10.76 -2.95 22.91
N LEU A 96 -10.85 -1.81 23.62
CA LEU A 96 -9.75 -0.89 23.75
C LEU A 96 -8.69 -1.43 24.72
N THR A 97 -7.85 -2.33 24.23
CA THR A 97 -6.70 -2.90 24.95
C THR A 97 -5.42 -2.12 24.69
N ASP A 98 -5.24 -1.59 23.47
CA ASP A 98 -4.09 -0.78 23.06
C ASP A 98 -4.49 0.70 22.83
N TYR A 99 -3.82 1.60 23.53
CA TYR A 99 -4.01 3.04 23.44
C TYR A 99 -3.68 3.61 22.04
N ARG A 100 -2.86 2.93 21.23
CA ARG A 100 -2.60 3.30 19.83
C ARG A 100 -3.88 3.27 19.02
N VAL A 101 -4.70 2.22 19.18
CA VAL A 101 -5.99 2.10 18.50
C VAL A 101 -6.87 3.28 18.90
N ALA A 102 -6.97 3.59 20.20
CA ALA A 102 -7.78 4.71 20.70
C ALA A 102 -7.45 6.05 20.01
N ARG A 103 -6.15 6.29 19.76
CA ARG A 103 -5.64 7.56 19.23
C ARG A 103 -5.69 7.67 17.71
N THR A 104 -5.72 6.53 17.02
CA THR A 104 -5.54 6.48 15.56
C THR A 104 -6.80 6.02 14.85
N PHE A 105 -7.77 5.48 15.58
CA PHE A 105 -9.06 5.08 15.01
C PHE A 105 -9.80 6.28 14.43
N CYS A 106 -10.11 6.21 13.14
CA CYS A 106 -10.94 7.17 12.44
C CYS A 106 -12.00 6.45 11.61
N PHE A 107 -13.22 7.02 11.61
CA PHE A 107 -14.23 6.62 10.64
C PHE A 107 -13.99 7.39 9.35
N SER A 108 -14.49 6.84 8.25
CA SER A 108 -14.48 7.47 6.95
C SER A 108 -15.86 7.35 6.33
N ASN A 109 -16.13 8.21 5.35
CA ASN A 109 -17.32 8.07 4.53
C ASN A 109 -17.31 6.73 3.79
N ASN A 110 -18.48 6.35 3.29
CA ASN A 110 -18.72 5.13 2.53
C ASN A 110 -18.44 3.84 3.30
N GLY A 111 -18.58 3.86 4.62
CA GLY A 111 -18.67 2.63 5.41
C GLY A 111 -17.33 1.98 5.75
N HIS A 112 -16.29 2.79 5.99
CA HIS A 112 -14.97 2.31 6.36
C HIS A 112 -14.48 2.96 7.66
N ALA A 113 -13.54 2.29 8.33
CA ALA A 113 -12.72 2.87 9.35
C ALA A 113 -11.28 2.36 9.24
N LEU A 114 -10.34 3.14 9.75
CA LEU A 114 -8.92 2.85 9.71
C LEU A 114 -8.32 3.08 11.09
N TYR A 115 -7.31 2.31 11.45
CA TYR A 115 -6.49 2.54 12.64
C TYR A 115 -5.10 1.96 12.41
N LEU A 116 -4.14 2.35 13.26
CA LEU A 116 -2.81 1.75 13.28
C LEU A 116 -2.82 0.56 14.26
N CYS A 117 -2.72 -0.67 13.75
CA CYS A 117 -2.56 -1.87 14.58
C CYS A 117 -1.12 -1.99 15.10
N SER A 118 -0.14 -1.46 14.37
CA SER A 118 1.25 -1.28 14.80
C SER A 118 1.79 0.09 14.37
N PRO A 119 2.99 0.52 14.81
CA PRO A 119 3.59 1.78 14.35
C PRO A 119 3.78 1.89 12.83
N THR A 120 3.77 0.77 12.11
CA THR A 120 4.06 0.69 10.67
C THR A 120 2.96 -0.03 9.87
N GLU A 121 1.84 -0.35 10.49
CA GLU A 121 0.77 -1.12 9.86
C GLU A 121 -0.59 -0.47 10.10
N VAL A 122 -1.28 -0.17 9.01
CA VAL A 122 -2.64 0.36 8.99
C VAL A 122 -3.59 -0.80 8.75
N GLN A 123 -4.62 -0.92 9.59
CA GLN A 123 -5.71 -1.85 9.39
C GLN A 123 -6.97 -1.12 8.97
N LYS A 124 -7.57 -1.57 7.87
CA LYS A 124 -8.84 -1.08 7.35
C LYS A 124 -9.94 -2.06 7.73
N ILE A 125 -11.05 -1.54 8.24
CA ILE A 125 -12.28 -2.29 8.46
C ILE A 125 -13.41 -1.71 7.60
N THR A 126 -14.38 -2.55 7.25
CA THR A 126 -15.59 -2.16 6.54
C THR A 126 -16.81 -2.53 7.35
N TYR A 127 -17.78 -1.61 7.38
CA TYR A 127 -19.13 -1.82 7.87
C TYR A 127 -20.15 -1.48 6.76
N SER A 128 -19.71 -1.57 5.51
CA SER A 128 -20.55 -1.49 4.31
C SER A 128 -20.70 -2.87 3.66
N ALA A 129 -21.96 -3.28 3.47
CA ALA A 129 -22.29 -4.51 2.77
C ALA A 129 -21.80 -4.48 1.31
N ASP A 130 -21.99 -3.36 0.61
CA ASP A 130 -21.59 -3.22 -0.81
C ASP A 130 -20.09 -3.46 -1.01
N ILE A 131 -19.27 -2.94 -0.09
CA ILE A 131 -17.83 -3.14 -0.13
C ILE A 131 -17.47 -4.59 0.18
N ALA A 132 -18.16 -5.22 1.13
CA ALA A 132 -17.90 -6.61 1.49
C ALA A 132 -18.25 -7.55 0.31
N GLU A 133 -19.34 -7.28 -0.40
CA GLU A 133 -19.75 -8.03 -1.60
C GLU A 133 -18.73 -7.90 -2.74
N ASN A 134 -18.14 -6.71 -2.91
CA ASN A 134 -17.15 -6.45 -3.97
C ASN A 134 -15.70 -6.75 -3.55
N LEU A 135 -15.48 -7.36 -2.38
CA LEU A 135 -14.13 -7.56 -1.85
C LEU A 135 -13.24 -8.40 -2.77
N SER A 136 -13.78 -9.44 -3.39
CA SER A 136 -13.02 -10.30 -4.31
C SER A 136 -12.51 -9.56 -5.54
N GLU A 137 -13.26 -8.58 -6.03
CA GLU A 137 -12.85 -7.76 -7.19
C GLU A 137 -11.81 -6.70 -6.80
N MET A 138 -11.77 -6.30 -5.53
CA MET A 138 -10.78 -5.36 -5.01
C MET A 138 -9.44 -6.04 -4.68
N LEU A 139 -9.39 -7.37 -4.59
CA LEU A 139 -8.14 -8.11 -4.39
C LEU A 139 -7.34 -8.08 -5.69
N GLY A 140 -6.12 -7.55 -5.63
CA GLY A 140 -5.21 -7.54 -6.77
C GLY A 140 -4.62 -8.93 -7.06
N ASP A 141 -4.13 -9.11 -8.28
CA ASP A 141 -3.43 -10.31 -8.69
C ASP A 141 -1.98 -10.30 -8.20
N LEU A 142 -1.56 -11.34 -7.47
CA LEU A 142 -0.16 -11.50 -7.06
C LEU A 142 0.73 -11.94 -8.23
N PHE A 143 0.17 -12.74 -9.14
CA PHE A 143 0.87 -13.27 -10.28
C PHE A 143 0.37 -12.59 -11.54
N LEU A 144 1.25 -11.86 -12.20
CA LEU A 144 1.04 -11.41 -13.56
C LEU A 144 1.62 -12.48 -14.49
N PRO A 145 0.79 -13.13 -15.33
CA PRO A 145 1.30 -14.03 -16.34
C PRO A 145 2.33 -13.31 -17.20
N CYS A 146 3.56 -13.82 -17.19
CA CYS A 146 4.62 -13.35 -18.07
C CYS A 146 5.13 -14.53 -18.88
N ASP A 147 5.54 -14.24 -20.11
CA ASP A 147 6.19 -15.24 -20.93
C ASP A 147 7.50 -15.67 -20.26
N THR A 148 7.67 -16.98 -20.09
CA THR A 148 8.92 -17.51 -19.58
C THR A 148 10.03 -17.16 -20.56
N PRO A 149 11.13 -16.52 -20.11
CA PRO A 149 12.21 -16.16 -21.01
C PRO A 149 12.80 -17.41 -21.66
N GLU A 150 13.14 -17.33 -22.94
CA GLU A 150 13.77 -18.44 -23.66
C GLU A 150 15.05 -18.85 -22.92
N ALA A 151 15.20 -20.16 -22.66
CA ALA A 151 16.39 -20.66 -22.00
C ALA A 151 17.65 -20.23 -22.79
N PRO A 152 18.74 -19.83 -22.12
CA PRO A 152 19.98 -19.49 -22.79
C PRO A 152 20.39 -20.63 -23.72
N LYS A 153 20.56 -20.33 -25.01
CA LYS A 153 21.04 -21.31 -25.99
C LYS A 153 22.39 -21.84 -25.49
N GLN A 154 22.54 -23.16 -25.46
CA GLN A 154 23.79 -23.81 -25.03
C GLN A 154 24.95 -23.17 -25.81
N GLY A 155 25.89 -22.57 -25.09
CA GLY A 155 27.01 -21.87 -25.72
C GLY A 155 27.83 -22.83 -26.60
N PHE A 156 28.25 -22.34 -27.76
CA PHE A 156 29.08 -23.07 -28.74
C PHE A 156 30.35 -23.71 -28.13
N PHE A 157 30.84 -23.20 -26.99
CA PHE A 157 32.02 -23.75 -26.30
C PHE A 157 31.85 -25.18 -25.80
N LYS A 158 30.61 -25.69 -25.66
CA LYS A 158 30.38 -27.08 -25.30
C LYS A 158 30.87 -28.04 -26.40
N ASN A 159 30.87 -27.60 -27.66
CA ASN A 159 31.41 -28.37 -28.79
C ASN A 159 32.90 -28.12 -29.06
N LEU A 160 33.49 -27.03 -28.52
CA LEU A 160 34.88 -26.64 -28.81
C LEU A 160 35.91 -27.24 -27.84
N PHE A 161 35.51 -27.52 -26.58
CA PHE A 161 36.41 -28.08 -25.56
C PHE A 161 35.89 -29.36 -24.90
N GLY A 162 34.68 -29.82 -25.23
CA GLY A 162 34.06 -31.02 -24.67
C GLY A 162 33.76 -32.05 -25.74
N GLY A 163 34.51 -33.15 -25.78
CA GLY A 163 34.21 -34.28 -26.66
C GLY A 163 32.84 -34.88 -26.33
N GLY A 164 31.91 -34.79 -27.28
CA GLY A 164 30.62 -35.50 -27.27
C GLY A 164 29.43 -34.68 -26.75
N THR A 165 28.31 -34.77 -27.45
CA THR A 165 27.00 -34.25 -27.03
C THR A 165 26.52 -35.00 -25.80
N SER A 166 26.90 -34.57 -24.60
CA SER A 166 26.19 -34.96 -23.40
C SER A 166 24.93 -34.09 -23.27
N ASN A 167 23.76 -34.73 -23.40
CA ASN A 167 22.58 -34.23 -22.72
C ASN A 167 22.95 -34.23 -21.23
N LEU A 168 23.19 -33.05 -20.66
CA LEU A 168 23.42 -32.95 -19.22
C LEU A 168 22.07 -33.22 -18.57
N ASP A 169 21.89 -34.43 -18.06
CA ASP A 169 20.74 -34.78 -17.25
C ASP A 169 20.88 -34.09 -15.89
N ARG A 170 19.99 -33.12 -15.63
CA ARG A 170 19.99 -32.37 -14.37
C ARG A 170 19.76 -33.30 -13.17
N GLU A 171 19.06 -34.40 -13.35
CA GLU A 171 18.75 -35.35 -12.29
C GLU A 171 19.97 -36.24 -11.98
N GLU A 172 20.80 -36.54 -12.98
CA GLU A 172 22.09 -37.22 -12.78
C GLU A 172 23.13 -36.31 -12.10
N LEU A 173 23.05 -34.99 -12.26
CA LEU A 173 24.01 -34.02 -11.72
C LEU A 173 23.61 -33.37 -10.39
N PHE A 174 22.30 -33.30 -10.10
CA PHE A 174 21.77 -32.61 -8.93
C PHE A 174 20.61 -33.35 -8.25
N GLY A 175 20.17 -34.47 -8.82
CA GLY A 175 19.20 -35.35 -8.18
C GLY A 175 19.84 -36.19 -7.09
N GLU A 176 19.00 -36.88 -6.33
CA GLU A 176 19.41 -37.66 -5.15
C GLU A 176 20.44 -38.75 -5.47
N MET A 177 20.54 -39.17 -6.74
CA MET A 177 21.42 -40.20 -7.27
C MET A 177 22.78 -39.68 -7.78
N SER A 178 23.06 -38.37 -7.72
CA SER A 178 24.23 -37.71 -8.34
C SER A 178 25.62 -38.13 -7.82
N GLY A 179 25.69 -39.14 -6.95
CA GLY A 179 26.93 -39.70 -6.42
C GLY A 179 27.63 -38.78 -5.42
N LYS A 180 28.45 -39.37 -4.54
CA LYS A 180 29.30 -38.61 -3.61
C LYS A 180 30.58 -38.17 -4.33
N ALA A 181 31.06 -36.96 -3.99
CA ALA A 181 32.23 -36.35 -4.62
C ALA A 181 33.43 -37.31 -4.78
N SER A 182 33.98 -37.38 -6.00
CA SER A 182 35.17 -38.17 -6.33
C SER A 182 36.37 -37.73 -5.49
N LYS A 183 36.94 -38.67 -4.72
CA LYS A 183 38.25 -38.50 -4.07
C LYS A 183 39.34 -39.10 -4.96
N GLY A 184 39.66 -38.45 -6.08
CA GLY A 184 40.72 -38.89 -6.98
C GLY A 184 41.56 -37.72 -7.49
N LEU A 185 42.84 -37.66 -7.08
CA LEU A 185 43.83 -36.76 -7.69
C LEU A 185 43.95 -37.08 -9.19
N ALA A 186 43.86 -36.05 -10.03
CA ALA A 186 44.02 -36.16 -11.49
C ALA A 186 45.45 -36.62 -11.87
N LYS A 187 45.56 -37.60 -12.77
CA LYS A 187 46.82 -37.99 -13.42
C LYS A 187 46.82 -37.54 -14.89
N HIS A 188 47.94 -36.93 -15.29
CA HIS A 188 48.22 -36.41 -16.63
C HIS A 188 48.38 -37.54 -17.65
N ILE A 189 47.65 -37.49 -18.77
CA ILE A 189 47.82 -38.39 -19.92
C ILE A 189 48.66 -37.65 -20.99
N PRO A 190 49.90 -38.07 -21.30
CA PRO A 190 50.73 -37.43 -22.33
C PRO A 190 50.18 -37.74 -23.72
N GLY A 191 49.94 -36.71 -24.52
CA GLY A 191 49.36 -36.82 -25.86
C GLY A 191 50.33 -37.33 -26.92
N SER A 192 49.81 -38.16 -27.83
CA SER A 192 50.37 -38.30 -29.18
C SER A 192 49.25 -38.69 -30.15
N GLY A 193 49.14 -37.94 -31.27
CA GLY A 193 48.45 -38.45 -32.47
C GLY A 193 47.23 -37.70 -33.02
N GLY A 194 47.01 -36.40 -32.77
CA GLY A 194 45.78 -35.72 -33.24
C GLY A 194 45.93 -34.35 -33.90
N VAL A 195 47.14 -33.84 -34.17
CA VAL A 195 47.32 -32.41 -34.54
C VAL A 195 47.04 -32.12 -36.03
N GLN A 196 47.07 -33.13 -36.90
CA GLN A 196 46.86 -32.93 -38.35
C GLN A 196 45.40 -32.70 -38.77
N ASN A 197 44.42 -33.16 -37.98
CA ASN A 197 43.00 -32.86 -38.24
C ASN A 197 42.58 -31.47 -37.71
N LEU A 198 43.37 -30.86 -36.83
CA LEU A 198 43.07 -29.54 -36.26
C LEU A 198 43.38 -28.39 -37.22
N GLN A 199 44.31 -28.59 -38.16
CA GLN A 199 44.75 -27.54 -39.08
C GLN A 199 43.78 -27.33 -40.27
N GLN A 200 42.99 -28.35 -40.61
CA GLN A 200 42.00 -28.27 -41.71
C GLN A 200 40.65 -27.66 -41.28
N GLN A 201 40.34 -27.63 -39.98
CA GLN A 201 39.13 -26.98 -39.44
C GLN A 201 39.30 -25.47 -39.13
N ALA A 202 40.52 -24.92 -39.23
CA ALA A 202 40.79 -23.51 -38.91
C ALA A 202 40.30 -22.51 -39.99
N GLY A 203 39.92 -22.99 -41.19
CA GLY A 203 39.51 -22.12 -42.31
C GLY A 203 38.09 -21.54 -42.23
N ALA A 204 37.22 -22.07 -41.37
CA ALA A 204 35.79 -21.69 -41.31
C ALA A 204 35.38 -20.88 -40.06
N VAL A 205 36.33 -20.52 -39.19
CA VAL A 205 36.07 -19.98 -37.83
C VAL A 205 35.94 -18.45 -37.77
N GLY A 206 36.23 -17.74 -38.87
CA GLY A 206 36.28 -16.27 -38.89
C GLY A 206 34.93 -15.55 -38.69
N GLY A 207 33.84 -16.11 -39.24
CA GLY A 207 32.53 -15.46 -39.22
C GLY A 207 31.81 -15.52 -37.86
N GLU A 208 31.87 -16.67 -37.18
CA GLU A 208 31.22 -16.86 -35.88
C GLU A 208 31.95 -16.13 -34.75
N PHE A 209 33.27 -15.97 -34.85
CA PHE A 209 34.07 -15.20 -33.90
C PHE A 209 33.71 -13.71 -33.93
N ALA A 210 33.52 -13.13 -35.12
CA ALA A 210 33.13 -11.74 -35.28
C ALA A 210 31.75 -11.45 -34.66
N ARG A 211 30.78 -12.34 -34.87
CA ARG A 211 29.43 -12.21 -34.28
C ARG A 211 29.44 -12.38 -32.76
N THR A 212 30.22 -13.31 -32.24
CA THR A 212 30.36 -13.53 -30.79
C THR A 212 31.01 -12.33 -30.13
N ARG A 213 32.02 -11.71 -30.76
CA ARG A 213 32.66 -10.48 -30.27
C ARG A 213 31.65 -9.33 -30.15
N LEU A 214 30.81 -9.12 -31.17
CA LEU A 214 29.76 -8.10 -31.13
C LEU A 214 28.78 -8.30 -29.96
N LEU A 215 28.29 -9.52 -29.75
CA LEU A 215 27.36 -9.82 -28.66
C LEU A 215 28.01 -9.65 -27.27
N VAL A 216 29.31 -9.94 -27.14
CA VAL A 216 30.06 -9.70 -25.90
C VAL A 216 30.26 -8.20 -25.66
N THR A 217 30.53 -7.42 -26.71
CA THR A 217 30.62 -5.95 -26.61
C THR A 217 29.28 -5.35 -26.20
N GLU A 218 28.17 -5.72 -26.86
CA GLU A 218 26.83 -5.22 -26.52
C GLU A 218 26.43 -5.60 -25.08
N ARG A 219 26.75 -6.82 -24.64
CA ARG A 219 26.55 -7.22 -23.24
C ARG A 219 27.39 -6.38 -22.27
N GLY A 220 28.62 -6.05 -22.65
CA GLY A 220 29.50 -5.18 -21.87
C GLY A 220 28.94 -3.77 -21.72
N GLU A 221 28.41 -3.20 -22.81
CA GLU A 221 27.75 -1.88 -22.80
C GLU A 221 26.51 -1.88 -21.90
N ARG A 222 25.62 -2.89 -22.03
CA ARG A 222 24.44 -3.02 -21.17
C ARG A 222 24.78 -3.22 -19.69
N LEU A 223 25.88 -3.90 -19.38
CA LEU A 223 26.36 -4.05 -18.00
C LEU A 223 26.87 -2.72 -17.44
N GLY A 224 27.55 -1.91 -18.26
CA GLY A 224 27.97 -0.56 -17.87
C GLY A 224 26.77 0.34 -17.58
N GLU A 225 25.75 0.34 -18.45
CA GLU A 225 24.51 1.09 -18.23
C GLU A 225 23.78 0.67 -16.95
N LEU A 226 23.77 -0.63 -16.66
CA LEU A 226 23.17 -1.17 -15.43
C LEU A 226 23.92 -0.69 -14.17
N ASP A 227 25.25 -0.68 -14.21
CA ASP A 227 26.08 -0.20 -13.10
C ASP A 227 25.86 1.31 -12.86
N ASP A 228 25.85 2.11 -13.93
CA ASP A 228 25.54 3.54 -13.87
C ASP A 228 24.12 3.82 -13.36
N SER A 229 23.15 2.98 -13.72
CA SER A 229 21.77 3.08 -13.22
C SER A 229 21.69 2.70 -11.74
N SER A 230 22.41 1.66 -11.33
CA SER A 230 22.46 1.21 -9.93
C SER A 230 23.15 2.24 -9.03
N ALA A 231 24.27 2.82 -9.48
CA ALA A 231 24.96 3.89 -8.76
C ALA A 231 24.07 5.14 -8.60
N ARG A 232 23.32 5.52 -9.64
CA ARG A 232 22.33 6.61 -9.56
C ARG A 232 21.22 6.29 -8.57
N MET A 233 20.68 5.08 -8.60
CA MET A 233 19.64 4.64 -7.66
C MET A 233 20.14 4.66 -6.22
N MET A 234 21.37 4.17 -5.97
CA MET A 234 21.99 4.20 -4.65
C MET A 234 22.14 5.63 -4.15
N ASN A 235 22.65 6.56 -4.98
CA ASN A 235 22.79 7.96 -4.60
C ASN A 235 21.43 8.62 -4.31
N GLN A 236 20.40 8.34 -5.12
CA GLN A 236 19.04 8.83 -4.86
C GLN A 236 18.48 8.27 -3.54
N SER A 237 18.74 7.01 -3.23
CA SER A 237 18.29 6.38 -1.98
C SER A 237 18.97 6.99 -0.75
N GLU A 238 20.28 7.29 -0.83
CA GLU A 238 21.00 7.99 0.24
C GLU A 238 20.48 9.41 0.45
N ASN A 239 20.25 10.15 -0.63
CA ASN A 239 19.68 11.50 -0.55
C ASN A 239 18.27 11.49 0.07
N PHE A 240 17.44 10.51 -0.31
CA PHE A 240 16.11 10.34 0.27
C PHE A 240 16.18 10.00 1.76
N ALA A 241 17.07 9.07 2.16
CA ALA A 241 17.27 8.70 3.55
C ALA A 241 17.73 9.89 4.40
N GLN A 242 18.66 10.71 3.88
CA GLN A 242 19.11 11.94 4.55
C GLN A 242 17.98 12.98 4.68
N ALA A 243 17.18 13.19 3.62
CA ALA A 243 16.04 14.10 3.66
C ALA A 243 14.99 13.65 4.68
N ALA A 244 14.64 12.36 4.69
CA ALA A 244 13.73 11.77 5.66
C ALA A 244 14.27 11.90 7.09
N HIS A 245 15.57 11.67 7.29
CA HIS A 245 16.22 11.84 8.59
C HIS A 245 16.18 13.29 9.09
N HIS A 246 16.43 14.27 8.20
CA HIS A 246 16.31 15.68 8.53
C HIS A 246 14.89 16.10 8.90
N ILE A 247 13.88 15.59 8.19
CA ILE A 247 12.47 15.83 8.54
C ILE A 247 12.18 15.23 9.92
N MET A 248 12.57 13.98 10.16
CA MET A 248 12.40 13.33 11.45
C MET A 248 13.01 14.16 12.59
N LEU A 249 14.26 14.64 12.44
CA LEU A 249 14.90 15.49 13.47
C LEU A 249 14.15 16.82 13.70
N LYS A 250 13.62 17.45 12.65
CA LYS A 250 12.83 18.69 12.79
C LYS A 250 11.55 18.48 13.60
N TYR A 251 10.95 17.29 13.51
CA TYR A 251 9.69 16.98 14.19
C TYR A 251 9.86 16.16 15.47
N LYS A 252 11.06 15.65 15.75
CA LYS A 252 11.37 14.82 16.91
C LYS A 252 10.99 15.48 18.24
N ASP A 253 11.27 16.78 18.37
CA ASP A 253 11.04 17.53 19.62
C ASP A 253 9.86 18.52 19.53
N LYS A 254 9.18 18.59 18.37
CA LYS A 254 8.00 19.46 18.22
C LYS A 254 6.80 18.84 18.91
N LYS A 255 6.27 19.54 19.90
CA LYS A 255 4.98 19.21 20.52
C LYS A 255 3.85 19.78 19.65
N TRP A 256 2.75 19.04 19.55
CA TRP A 256 1.60 19.30 18.66
C TRP A 256 0.93 20.69 18.80
N TYR A 257 1.30 21.46 19.82
CA TYR A 257 0.75 22.79 20.12
C TYR A 257 1.74 23.95 19.87
N GLN A 258 2.95 23.67 19.38
CA GLN A 258 3.95 24.68 19.04
C GLN A 258 4.08 24.77 17.51
N PHE A 259 3.35 25.72 16.92
CA PHE A 259 3.40 26.02 15.49
C PHE A 259 4.60 26.90 15.17
#